data_AF-A0A0F3QBQ1-F1
#
_entry.id   AF-A0A0F3QBQ1-F1
#
_cell.length_a   1.000
_cell.length_b   1.000
_cell.length_c   1.000
_cell.angle_alpha   90.00
_cell.angle_beta   90.00
_cell.angle_gamma   90.00
#
_symmetry.space_group_name_H-M   'P 1'
#
loop_
_entity.id
_entity.type
_entity.pdbx_description
1 polymer ?
#
loop_
_entity_poly.entity_id
_entity_poly.type
_entity_poly.pdbx_seq_one_letter_code
_entity_poly.pdbx_strand_id
1 'polypeptide(L)'
;MLVCNENTYNRDWLSENTEFPENQNLTSGCKVKILFKNINLSIYDYFWSEEDYKYILDQANFKILNIHKPLGTDQDGYNWVNEKIISPFSIFIAQKI
;
A
#
# COMPACT_ATOMS: atom_id res chain seq x y z
N MET A 1 -8.76 5.79 6.98
CA MET A 1 -8.75 4.66 6.03
C MET A 1 -7.31 4.19 5.86
N LEU A 2 -7.01 2.91 6.13
CA LEU A 2 -5.69 2.30 5.94
C LEU A 2 -5.74 1.48 4.65
N VAL A 3 -4.79 1.70 3.75
CA VAL A 3 -4.73 1.03 2.44
C VAL A 3 -3.30 0.67 2.08
N CYS A 4 -3.13 -0.38 1.28
CA CYS A 4 -1.91 -0.62 0.52
C CYS A 4 -1.67 0.60 -0.39
N ASN A 5 -0.49 1.19 -0.30
CA ASN A 5 -0.17 2.31 -1.17
C ASN A 5 0.34 1.83 -2.53
N GLU A 6 0.53 2.76 -3.47
CA GLU A 6 0.96 2.43 -4.84
C GLU A 6 2.34 1.76 -4.94
N ASN A 7 3.17 1.86 -3.90
CA ASN A 7 4.49 1.22 -3.86
C ASN A 7 4.42 -0.22 -3.37
N THR A 8 3.35 -0.62 -2.67
CA THR A 8 3.16 -1.97 -2.12
C THR A 8 3.49 -3.06 -3.14
N TYR A 9 3.13 -2.86 -4.40
CA TYR A 9 3.14 -3.93 -5.39
C TYR A 9 4.40 -3.99 -6.25
N ASN A 10 5.39 -3.15 -6.00
CA ASN A 10 6.59 -3.05 -6.85
C ASN A 10 7.91 -3.20 -6.10
N ARG A 11 7.89 -3.77 -4.89
CA ARG A 11 9.07 -3.92 -4.01
C ARG A 11 9.04 -5.21 -3.20
N ASP A 12 10.22 -5.60 -2.73
CA ASP A 12 10.33 -6.62 -1.71
C ASP A 12 10.16 -6.02 -0.30
N TRP A 13 9.31 -6.64 0.51
CA TRP A 13 9.02 -6.24 1.89
C TRP A 13 9.49 -7.32 2.85
N LEU A 14 9.54 -7.01 4.14
CA LEU A 14 9.91 -8.00 5.14
C LEU A 14 8.94 -9.20 5.16
N SER A 15 7.63 -8.93 5.14
CA SER A 15 6.57 -9.96 5.20
C SER A 15 6.16 -10.51 3.84
N GLU A 16 6.35 -9.73 2.78
CA GLU A 16 5.70 -9.93 1.49
C GLU A 16 6.70 -9.82 0.34
N ASN A 17 6.55 -10.71 -0.64
CA ASN A 17 7.14 -10.53 -1.96
C ASN A 17 6.03 -10.02 -2.90
N THR A 18 6.31 -8.97 -3.66
CA THR A 18 5.41 -8.44 -4.70
C THR A 18 6.09 -8.28 -6.06
N GLU A 19 7.30 -8.81 -6.23
CA GLU A 19 8.02 -8.78 -7.50
C GLU A 19 7.49 -9.86 -8.46
N PHE A 20 6.34 -9.58 -9.07
CA PHE A 20 5.67 -10.46 -10.03
C PHE A 20 5.51 -9.79 -11.40
N PRO A 21 5.49 -10.56 -12.50
CA PRO A 21 5.16 -10.03 -13.83
C PRO A 21 3.80 -9.32 -13.87
N GLU A 22 2.81 -9.80 -13.11
CA GLU A 22 1.49 -9.18 -12.98
C GLU A 22 1.53 -7.77 -12.41
N ASN A 23 2.59 -7.41 -11.67
CA ASN A 23 2.70 -6.12 -11.00
C ASN A 23 3.53 -5.09 -11.80
N GLN A 24 3.79 -5.37 -13.08
CA GLN A 24 4.50 -4.45 -13.98
C GLN A 24 3.52 -3.51 -14.67
N ASN A 25 3.93 -2.26 -14.91
CA ASN A 25 3.12 -1.23 -15.59
C ASN A 25 1.72 -1.04 -14.97
N LEU A 26 1.67 -0.85 -13.65
CA LEU A 26 0.44 -0.75 -12.87
C LEU A 26 -0.45 0.41 -13.34
N THR A 27 -1.74 0.12 -13.49
CA THR A 27 -2.80 1.12 -13.66
C THR A 27 -3.99 0.78 -12.77
N SER A 28 -4.78 1.78 -12.39
CA SER A 28 -5.91 1.63 -11.47
C SER A 28 -6.87 0.52 -11.91
N GLY A 29 -7.21 -0.38 -10.98
CA GLY A 29 -8.06 -1.54 -11.23
C GLY A 29 -7.35 -2.77 -11.80
N CYS A 30 -6.04 -2.70 -12.08
CA CYS A 30 -5.28 -3.89 -12.48
C CYS A 30 -5.20 -4.90 -11.34
N LYS A 31 -5.24 -6.18 -11.69
CA LYS A 31 -5.02 -7.27 -10.72
C LYS A 31 -3.53 -7.37 -10.40
N VAL A 32 -3.20 -7.41 -9.13
CA VAL A 32 -1.84 -7.56 -8.62
C VAL A 32 -1.72 -8.82 -7.78
N LYS A 33 -0.50 -9.33 -7.64
CA LYS A 33 -0.18 -10.54 -6.90
C LYS A 33 0.76 -10.24 -5.75
N ILE A 34 0.51 -10.90 -4.62
CA ILE A 34 1.31 -10.80 -3.40
C ILE A 34 1.58 -12.22 -2.91
N LEU A 35 2.79 -12.47 -2.41
CA LEU A 35 3.14 -13.69 -1.68
C LEU A 35 3.52 -13.32 -0.25
N PHE A 36 2.77 -13.82 0.72
CA PHE A 36 3.16 -13.74 2.14
C PHE A 36 4.22 -14.80 2.43
N LYS A 37 5.44 -14.35 2.73
CA LYS A 37 6.63 -15.20 2.84
C LYS A 37 6.53 -16.23 3.97
N ASN A 38 6.00 -15.81 5.12
CA ASN A 38 5.95 -16.61 6.35
C ASN A 38 4.97 -17.79 6.30
N ILE A 39 3.86 -17.64 5.57
CA ILE A 39 2.81 -18.66 5.45
C ILE A 39 2.74 -19.27 4.05
N ASN A 40 3.62 -18.86 3.13
CA ASN A 40 3.67 -19.31 1.75
C ASN A 40 2.29 -19.25 1.05
N LEU A 41 1.60 -18.12 1.21
CA LEU A 41 0.27 -17.90 0.65
C LEU A 41 0.34 -16.81 -0.41
N SER A 42 -0.07 -17.15 -1.65
CA SER A 42 -0.28 -16.16 -2.69
C SER A 42 -1.73 -15.69 -2.70
N ILE A 43 -1.92 -14.38 -2.77
CA ILE A 43 -3.22 -13.75 -2.97
C ILE A 43 -3.19 -12.83 -4.18
N TYR A 44 -4.38 -12.44 -4.63
CA TYR A 44 -4.55 -11.37 -5.60
C TYR A 44 -5.27 -10.20 -4.95
N ASP A 45 -4.91 -9.00 -5.36
CA ASP A 45 -5.57 -7.75 -4.99
C ASP A 45 -5.79 -6.89 -6.25
N TYR A 46 -6.35 -5.69 -6.09
CA TYR A 46 -6.51 -4.69 -7.13
C TYR A 46 -5.68 -3.45 -6.81
N PHE A 47 -4.88 -3.01 -7.78
CA PHE A 47 -4.09 -1.79 -7.66
C PHE A 47 -4.98 -0.55 -7.66
N TRP A 48 -4.79 0.32 -6.67
CA TRP A 48 -5.36 1.65 -6.59
C TRP A 48 -4.25 2.63 -6.28
N SER A 49 -4.15 3.70 -7.07
CA SER A 49 -3.22 4.80 -6.84
C SER A 49 -3.69 5.68 -5.68
N GLU A 50 -2.80 6.55 -5.17
CA GLU A 50 -3.21 7.53 -4.17
C GLU A 50 -4.34 8.45 -4.69
N GLU A 51 -4.33 8.78 -5.98
CA GLU A 51 -5.35 9.63 -6.60
C GLU A 51 -6.72 8.96 -6.70
N ASP A 52 -6.78 7.64 -6.89
CA ASP A 52 -8.07 6.93 -6.86
C ASP A 52 -8.73 7.03 -5.49
N TYR A 53 -7.93 6.89 -4.42
CA TYR A 53 -8.42 7.04 -3.04
C TYR A 53 -8.85 8.48 -2.74
N LYS A 54 -8.10 9.48 -3.21
CA LYS A 54 -8.51 10.89 -3.07
C LYS A 54 -9.83 11.16 -3.78
N TYR A 55 -9.96 10.67 -5.01
CA TYR A 55 -11.17 10.80 -5.82
C TYR A 55 -12.39 10.19 -5.12
N ILE A 56 -12.31 8.93 -4.65
CA ILE A 56 -13.49 8.32 -4.02
C ILE A 56 -13.87 8.94 -2.68
N LEU A 57 -12.91 9.46 -1.90
CA LEU A 57 -13.19 10.16 -0.66
C LEU A 57 -13.92 11.48 -0.93
N ASP A 58 -13.48 12.23 -1.95
CA ASP A 58 -14.18 13.44 -2.41
C ASP A 58 -15.61 13.12 -2.87
N GLN A 59 -15.79 12.11 -3.72
CA GLN A 59 -17.12 11.68 -4.19
C GLN A 59 -18.04 11.19 -3.04
N ALA A 60 -17.45 10.67 -1.96
CA ALA A 60 -18.16 10.25 -0.77
C ALA A 60 -18.44 11.40 0.23
N ASN A 61 -18.17 12.67 -0.14
CA ASN A 61 -18.27 13.86 0.72
C ASN A 61 -17.38 13.78 1.97
N PHE A 62 -16.15 13.31 1.81
CA PHE A 62 -15.12 13.39 2.86
C PHE A 62 -14.08 14.44 2.52
N LYS A 63 -13.77 15.30 3.49
CA LYS A 63 -12.60 16.16 3.45
C LYS A 63 -11.39 15.40 3.98
N ILE A 64 -10.35 15.26 3.17
CA ILE A 64 -9.06 14.70 3.60
C ILE A 64 -8.35 15.76 4.46
N LEU A 65 -8.05 15.39 5.70
CA LEU A 65 -7.34 16.24 6.66
C LEU A 65 -5.84 15.97 6.62
N ASN A 66 -5.43 14.71 6.48
CA ASN A 66 -4.03 14.33 6.38
C ASN A 66 -3.85 12.95 5.71
N ILE A 67 -2.65 12.69 5.22
CA ILE A 67 -2.23 11.37 4.71
C ILE A 67 -0.89 11.02 5.36
N HIS A 68 -0.87 9.97 6.18
CA HIS A 68 0.37 9.46 6.78
C HIS A 68 0.92 8.28 5.98
N LYS A 69 2.24 8.24 5.82
CA LYS A 69 3.00 7.15 5.19
C LYS A 69 4.06 6.68 6.18
N PRO A 70 3.71 5.82 7.16
CA PRO A 70 4.62 5.43 8.23
C PRO A 70 5.80 4.64 7.68
N LEU A 71 7.01 4.95 8.15
CA LEU A 71 8.23 4.22 7.83
C LEU A 71 8.61 3.31 9.01
N GLY A 72 9.20 2.18 8.68
CA GLY A 72 9.85 1.32 9.66
C GLY A 72 11.11 1.97 10.21
N THR A 73 11.39 1.74 11.49
CA THR A 73 12.58 2.24 12.18
C THR A 73 13.33 1.11 12.86
N ASP A 74 14.61 1.35 13.20
CA ASP A 74 15.41 0.38 13.98
C ASP A 74 14.85 0.16 15.39
N GLN A 75 14.02 1.08 15.90
CA GLN A 75 13.40 0.96 17.22
C GLN A 75 12.26 -0.07 17.23
N ASP A 76 11.74 -0.44 16.05
CA ASP A 76 10.62 -1.38 15.95
C ASP A 76 11.06 -2.83 16.24
N GLY A 77 12.37 -3.11 16.25
CA GLY A 77 12.91 -4.44 16.51
C GLY A 77 12.77 -5.43 15.33
N TYR A 78 12.40 -4.93 14.14
CA TYR A 78 12.29 -5.72 12.92
C TYR A 78 13.40 -5.36 11.93
N ASN A 79 13.83 -6.37 11.16
CA ASN A 79 14.78 -6.19 10.07
C ASN A 79 14.07 -5.66 8.82
N TRP A 80 13.46 -4.48 8.91
CA TRP A 80 12.78 -3.83 7.80
C TRP A 80 13.68 -3.73 6.57
N VAL A 81 13.08 -3.94 5.40
CA VAL A 81 13.74 -3.89 4.10
C VAL A 81 13.45 -2.53 3.47
N ASN A 82 12.50 -2.46 2.53
CA ASN A 82 12.11 -1.21 1.89
C ASN A 82 11.28 -0.31 2.82
N GLU A 83 10.69 -0.85 3.89
CA GLU A 83 9.82 -0.13 4.83
C GLU A 83 10.53 1.05 5.52
N LYS A 84 11.87 1.03 5.62
CA LYS A 84 12.67 2.13 6.17
C LYS A 84 12.74 3.36 5.27
N ILE A 85 12.55 3.16 3.96
CA ILE A 85 12.74 4.19 2.94
C ILE A 85 11.40 4.66 2.41
N ILE A 86 10.46 3.73 2.27
CA ILE A 86 9.14 3.97 1.72
C ILE A 86 8.10 3.13 2.43
N SER A 87 6.96 3.73 2.74
CA SER A 87 5.87 2.99 3.38
C SER A 87 5.25 2.02 2.37
N PRO A 88 4.81 0.82 2.78
CA PRO A 88 3.87 0.02 2.01
C PRO A 88 2.42 0.48 2.22
N PHE A 89 2.14 1.36 3.19
CA PHE A 89 0.76 1.75 3.50
C PHE A 89 0.56 3.26 3.45
N SER A 90 -0.68 3.65 3.16
CA SER A 90 -1.14 5.03 3.32
C SER A 90 -2.30 5.05 4.32
N ILE A 91 -2.27 6.00 5.25
CA ILE A 91 -3.31 6.23 6.24
C ILE A 91 -3.96 7.58 5.97
N PHE A 92 -5.15 7.56 5.39
CA PHE A 92 -5.96 8.74 5.17
C PHE A 92 -6.74 9.08 6.44
N ILE A 93 -6.52 10.28 6.97
CA ILE A 93 -7.35 10.91 8.00
C ILE A 93 -8.34 11.80 7.27
N ALA A 94 -9.62 11.46 7.34
CA ALA A 94 -10.68 12.16 6.63
C ALA A 94 -11.90 12.37 7.54
N GLN A 95 -12.58 13.49 7.32
CA GLN A 95 -13.78 13.88 8.04
C GLN A 95 -14.95 13.95 7.07
N LYS A 96 -16.08 13.34 7.45
CA LYS A 96 -17.32 13.46 6.68
C LYS A 96 -17.83 14.90 6.76
N ILE A 97 -18.20 15.45 5.62
CA ILE A 97 -18.86 16.75 5.47
C ILE A 97 -20.36 16.60 5.73
#